data_AF-A0A427B1U8-F1
#
_entry.id   AF-A0A427B1U8-F1
#
_cell.length_a   1.000
_cell.length_b   1.000
_cell.length_c   1.000
_cell.angle_alpha   90.00
_cell.angle_beta   90.00
_cell.angle_gamma   90.00
#
_symmetry.space_group_name_H-M   'P 1'
#
loop_
_entity.id
_entity.type
_entity.pdbx_description
1 polymer ?
#
loop_
_entity_poly.entity_id
_entity_poly.type
_entity_poly.pdbx_seq_one_letter_code
_entity_poly.pdbx_strand_id
1 'polypeptide(L)'
;GSDTVEHVALPVAKVKLADIVPYDGAPGGVYSKAVEELSGSLMRHNAVVIELGSEEAVVVKCALESARMCFKARAQCNGAGSGVTGWGKLGRGVYTYRAGR
;
A
#
# COMPACT_ATOMS: atom_id res chain seq x y z
N GLY A 1 27.37 -38.81 -2.09
CA GLY A 1 26.52 -37.98 -2.95
C GLY A 1 25.77 -37.06 -2.04
N SER A 2 26.04 -35.76 -2.13
CA SER A 2 25.38 -34.77 -1.29
C SER A 2 24.11 -34.35 -2.02
N ASP A 3 22.97 -34.90 -1.60
CA ASP A 3 21.67 -34.52 -2.16
C ASP A 3 21.33 -33.10 -1.67
N THR A 4 21.57 -32.12 -2.55
CA THR A 4 21.02 -30.78 -2.41
C THR A 4 19.51 -30.88 -2.62
N VAL A 5 18.76 -31.06 -1.54
CA VAL A 5 17.32 -30.91 -1.56
C VAL A 5 17.05 -29.43 -1.84
N GLU A 6 16.87 -29.08 -3.11
CA GLU A 6 16.23 -27.82 -3.47
C GLU A 6 14.85 -27.81 -2.79
N HIS A 7 14.75 -27.03 -1.73
CA HIS A 7 13.47 -26.66 -1.16
C HIS A 7 12.78 -25.80 -2.23
N VAL A 8 12.09 -26.45 -3.17
CA VAL A 8 11.15 -25.77 -4.06
C VAL A 8 10.06 -25.23 -3.16
N ALA A 9 10.23 -23.98 -2.72
CA ALA A 9 9.21 -23.29 -1.95
C ALA A 9 7.94 -23.31 -2.78
N LEU A 10 6.90 -23.97 -2.26
CA LEU A 10 5.60 -24.01 -2.92
C LEU A 10 5.16 -22.57 -3.16
N PRO A 11 4.72 -22.23 -4.39
CA PRO A 11 4.38 -20.86 -4.73
C PRO A 11 3.20 -20.39 -3.88
N VAL A 12 3.30 -19.15 -3.38
CA VAL A 12 2.21 -18.44 -2.70
C VAL A 12 0.99 -18.37 -3.62
N ALA A 13 -0.20 -18.63 -3.09
CA ALA A 13 -1.43 -18.62 -3.89
C ALA A 13 -1.74 -17.21 -4.43
N LYS A 14 -2.44 -17.17 -5.56
CA LYS A 14 -2.94 -15.94 -6.19
C LYS A 14 -4.45 -15.98 -6.20
N VAL A 15 -5.09 -14.98 -5.60
CA VAL A 15 -6.54 -14.89 -5.49
C VAL A 15 -6.98 -13.54 -6.02
N LYS A 16 -7.98 -13.51 -6.92
CA LYS A 16 -8.53 -12.25 -7.42
C LYS A 16 -9.37 -11.60 -6.35
N LEU A 17 -9.22 -10.28 -6.20
CA LEU A 17 -10.03 -9.52 -5.25
C LEU A 17 -11.52 -9.68 -5.54
N ALA A 18 -11.93 -9.66 -6.81
CA ALA A 18 -13.32 -9.84 -7.23
C ALA A 18 -13.95 -11.17 -6.79
N ASP A 19 -13.15 -12.23 -6.58
CA ASP A 19 -13.65 -13.54 -6.18
C ASP A 19 -13.94 -13.61 -4.67
N ILE A 20 -13.39 -12.68 -3.87
CA ILE A 20 -13.57 -12.61 -2.41
C ILE A 20 -14.38 -11.40 -1.95
N VAL A 21 -14.66 -10.45 -2.85
CA VAL A 21 -15.54 -9.30 -2.57
C VAL A 21 -16.99 -9.76 -2.68
N PRO A 22 -17.79 -9.68 -1.61
CA PRO A 22 -19.21 -10.01 -1.69
C PRO A 22 -19.94 -8.95 -2.52
N TYR A 23 -20.47 -9.35 -3.67
CA TYR A 23 -21.53 -8.59 -4.34
C TYR A 23 -22.85 -9.17 -3.81
N ASP A 24 -23.53 -8.39 -2.96
CA ASP A 24 -24.75 -8.70 -2.21
C ASP A 24 -25.47 -10.03 -2.55
N GLY A 25 -25.47 -11.00 -1.62
CA GLY A 25 -26.06 -12.33 -1.83
C GLY A 25 -25.36 -13.49 -1.11
N ALA A 26 -25.85 -14.72 -1.34
CA ALA A 26 -25.27 -15.93 -0.77
C ALA A 26 -23.90 -16.26 -1.43
N PRO A 27 -22.91 -16.75 -0.65
CA PRO A 27 -21.58 -17.06 -1.18
C PRO A 27 -21.66 -18.15 -2.26
N GLY A 28 -21.25 -17.81 -3.47
CA GLY A 28 -21.17 -18.75 -4.60
C GLY A 28 -19.95 -19.67 -4.53
N GLY A 29 -19.91 -20.70 -5.38
CA GLY A 29 -18.79 -21.66 -5.41
C GLY A 29 -17.42 -21.04 -5.71
N VAL A 30 -17.38 -19.96 -6.49
CA VAL A 30 -16.16 -19.20 -6.78
C VAL A 30 -15.59 -18.59 -5.50
N TYR A 31 -16.44 -17.99 -4.68
CA TYR A 31 -16.06 -17.43 -3.38
C TYR A 31 -15.50 -18.51 -2.45
N SER A 32 -16.21 -19.62 -2.29
CA SER A 32 -15.77 -20.71 -1.40
C SER A 32 -14.40 -21.26 -1.82
N LYS A 33 -14.17 -21.44 -3.12
CA LYS A 33 -12.87 -21.87 -3.66
C LYS A 33 -11.78 -20.83 -3.39
N ALA A 34 -12.05 -19.56 -3.65
CA ALA A 34 -11.10 -18.48 -3.43
C ALA A 34 -10.70 -18.35 -1.94
N VAL A 35 -11.66 -18.52 -1.03
CA VAL A 35 -11.41 -18.52 0.43
C VAL A 35 -10.61 -19.75 0.87
N GLU A 36 -10.86 -20.92 0.29
CA GLU A 36 -10.08 -22.14 0.57
C GLU A 36 -8.62 -21.99 0.11
N GLU A 37 -8.39 -21.45 -1.09
CA GLU A 37 -7.05 -21.16 -1.60
C GLU A 37 -6.33 -20.09 -0.75
N LEU A 38 -7.03 -19.02 -0.38
CA LEU A 38 -6.54 -17.95 0.49
C LEU A 38 -6.11 -18.49 1.86
N SER A 39 -7.02 -19.20 2.54
CA SER A 39 -6.76 -19.77 3.88
C SER A 39 -5.64 -20.81 3.85
N GLY A 40 -5.63 -21.68 2.84
CA GLY A 40 -4.55 -22.65 2.65
C GLY A 40 -3.18 -21.99 2.45
N SER A 41 -3.11 -20.90 1.71
CA SER A 41 -1.87 -20.14 1.51
C SER A 41 -1.39 -19.48 2.80
N LEU A 42 -2.31 -18.88 3.57
CA LEU A 42 -1.97 -18.27 4.86
C LEU A 42 -1.49 -19.31 5.88
N MET A 43 -2.12 -20.48 5.94
CA MET A 43 -1.70 -21.56 6.85
C MET A 43 -0.30 -22.09 6.54
N ARG A 44 0.07 -22.19 5.27
CA ARG A 44 1.36 -22.76 4.86
C ARG A 44 2.48 -21.72 4.76
N HIS A 45 2.15 -20.49 4.38
CA HIS A 45 3.13 -19.48 3.95
C HIS A 45 2.98 -18.14 4.66
N ASN A 46 1.92 -17.94 5.46
CA ASN A 46 1.57 -16.66 6.09
C ASN A 46 1.52 -15.48 5.09
N ALA A 47 1.25 -15.80 3.82
CA ALA A 47 1.25 -14.86 2.71
C ALA A 47 0.29 -15.34 1.62
N VAL A 48 -0.25 -14.39 0.87
CA VAL A 48 -1.09 -14.61 -0.32
C VAL A 48 -0.96 -13.40 -1.25
N VAL A 49 -1.02 -13.61 -2.56
CA VAL A 49 -1.03 -12.53 -3.55
C VAL A 49 -2.48 -12.23 -3.92
N ILE A 50 -2.92 -11.00 -3.69
CA ILE A 50 -4.24 -10.53 -4.12
C ILE A 50 -4.11 -9.84 -5.48
N GLU A 51 -4.77 -10.39 -6.49
CA GLU A 51 -4.81 -9.80 -7.83
C GLU A 51 -5.91 -8.74 -7.90
N LEU A 52 -5.51 -7.52 -8.26
CA LEU A 52 -6.41 -6.38 -8.42
C LEU A 52 -6.97 -6.32 -9.84
N GLY A 53 -8.21 -5.88 -9.98
CA GLY A 53 -8.78 -5.50 -11.27
C GLY A 53 -8.13 -4.21 -11.80
N SER A 54 -8.47 -3.84 -13.04
CA SER A 54 -7.88 -2.66 -13.68
C SER A 54 -8.24 -1.36 -12.94
N GLU A 55 -9.46 -1.26 -12.41
CA GLU A 55 -9.92 -0.07 -11.68
C GLU A 55 -9.19 0.10 -10.35
N GLU A 56 -9.12 -0.96 -9.55
CA GLU A 56 -8.45 -0.95 -8.24
C GLU A 56 -6.94 -0.73 -8.40
N ALA A 57 -6.32 -1.30 -9.45
CA ALA A 57 -4.91 -1.10 -9.75
C ALA A 57 -4.58 0.37 -10.05
N VAL A 58 -5.47 1.10 -10.74
CA VAL A 58 -5.28 2.53 -11.02
C VAL A 58 -5.31 3.34 -9.73
N VAL A 59 -6.26 3.07 -8.84
CA VAL A 59 -6.36 3.75 -7.53
C VAL A 59 -5.09 3.54 -6.70
N VAL A 60 -4.61 2.31 -6.61
CA VAL A 60 -3.36 1.98 -5.89
C VAL A 60 -2.17 2.70 -6.51
N LYS A 61 -2.07 2.72 -7.85
CA LYS A 61 -1.00 3.45 -8.54
C LYS A 61 -1.04 4.95 -8.21
N CYS A 62 -2.21 5.58 -8.28
CA CYS A 62 -2.38 7.00 -7.95
C CYS A 62 -2.00 7.29 -6.48
N ALA A 63 -2.37 6.41 -5.55
CA ALA A 63 -1.99 6.54 -4.14
C ALA A 63 -0.46 6.47 -3.95
N LEU A 64 0.21 5.53 -4.62
CA LEU A 64 1.67 5.39 -4.56
C LEU A 64 2.40 6.58 -5.19
N GLU A 65 1.90 7.11 -6.31
CA GLU A 65 2.44 8.32 -6.93
C GLU A 65 2.27 9.54 -6.02
N SER A 66 1.12 9.68 -5.36
CA SER A 66 0.84 10.73 -4.39
C SER A 66 1.75 10.64 -3.16
N ALA A 67 1.93 9.43 -2.62
CA ALA A 67 2.86 9.18 -1.51
C ALA A 67 4.30 9.55 -1.89
N ARG A 68 4.74 9.19 -3.10
CA ARG A 68 6.06 9.57 -3.63
C ARG A 68 6.22 11.10 -3.67
N MET A 69 5.21 11.84 -4.12
CA MET A 69 5.27 13.30 -4.14
C MET A 69 5.29 13.91 -2.73
N CYS A 70 4.55 13.33 -1.77
CA CYS A 70 4.59 13.74 -0.37
C CYS A 70 6.00 13.63 0.24
N PHE A 71 6.69 12.51 0.03
CA PHE A 71 8.06 12.35 0.52
C PHE A 71 9.06 13.30 -0.18
N LYS A 72 8.89 13.55 -1.49
CA LYS A 72 9.71 14.51 -2.22
C LYS A 72 9.56 15.94 -1.71
N ALA A 73 8.33 16.39 -1.48
CA ALA A 73 8.05 17.72 -0.95
C ALA A 73 8.68 17.91 0.44
N ARG A 74 8.61 16.88 1.30
CA ARG A 74 9.24 16.90 2.64
C ARG A 74 10.76 16.98 2.58
N ALA A 75 11.39 16.24 1.68
CA ALA A 75 12.85 16.30 1.50
C ALA A 75 13.31 17.69 1.00
N GLN A 76 12.54 18.33 0.13
CA GLN A 76 12.85 19.66 -0.41
C GLN A 76 12.67 20.79 0.62
N CYS A 77 11.71 20.65 1.56
CA CYS A 77 11.51 21.64 2.62
C CYS A 77 12.57 21.63 3.74
N ASN A 78 13.43 20.59 3.81
CA ASN A 78 14.51 20.48 4.80
C ASN A 78 15.83 21.09 4.34
N GLY A 79 15.98 21.44 3.05
CA GLY A 79 17.20 21.99 2.47
C GLY A 79 16.96 23.34 1.80
N ALA A 80 17.40 24.41 2.47
CA ALA A 80 17.37 25.82 2.03
C ALA A 80 16.07 26.58 2.29
N GLY A 81 16.20 27.67 3.05
CA GLY A 81 15.14 28.64 3.25
C GLY A 81 14.76 29.32 1.93
N SER A 82 13.49 29.20 1.54
CA SER A 82 12.76 30.24 0.82
C SER A 82 11.28 29.89 0.89
N GLY A 83 10.48 30.86 1.30
CA GLY A 83 9.06 30.66 1.59
C GLY A 83 8.25 30.42 0.32
N VAL A 84 7.56 29.28 0.26
CA VAL A 84 6.14 29.21 -0.12
C VAL A 84 5.58 27.83 0.26
N THR A 85 4.47 27.87 1.00
CA THR A 85 3.43 26.84 1.21
C THR A 85 3.80 25.45 1.79
N GLY A 86 3.62 25.35 3.11
CA GLY A 86 2.53 24.54 3.70
C GLY A 86 2.56 23.01 3.59
N TRP A 87 3.26 22.34 4.51
CA TRP A 87 2.74 21.11 5.17
C TRP A 87 3.51 20.67 6.44
N GLY A 88 4.41 21.49 6.99
CA GLY A 88 5.30 21.04 8.07
C GLY A 88 5.71 22.07 9.12
N LYS A 89 5.12 23.27 9.13
CA LYS A 89 5.39 24.26 10.20
C LYS A 89 4.17 24.42 11.10
N LEU A 90 3.85 23.38 11.86
CA LEU A 90 3.03 23.53 13.06
C LEU A 90 3.99 23.93 14.19
N GLY A 91 3.95 25.19 14.61
CA GLY A 91 4.60 25.62 15.86
C GLY A 91 5.93 26.34 15.74
N ARG A 92 5.94 27.52 15.11
CA ARG A 92 6.74 28.62 15.66
C ARG A 92 6.05 29.95 15.37
N GLY A 93 4.94 30.14 16.08
CA GLY A 93 4.36 31.45 16.29
C GLY A 93 5.38 32.31 17.02
N VAL A 94 6.11 33.11 16.27
CA VAL A 94 6.74 34.32 16.80
C VAL A 94 6.04 35.45 16.07
N TYR A 95 5.01 36.00 16.71
CA TYR A 95 4.46 37.29 16.30
C TYR A 95 5.52 38.34 16.63
N THR A 96 6.41 38.63 15.68
CA THR A 96 7.35 39.73 15.81
C THR A 96 6.58 41.02 15.55
N TYR A 97 6.17 41.68 16.62
CA TYR A 97 5.71 43.07 16.54
C TYR A 97 6.84 43.92 15.96
N ARG A 98 6.65 44.44 14.75
CA ARG A 98 7.58 45.37 14.12
C ARG A 98 7.19 46.79 14.54
N ALA A 99 7.68 47.22 15.70
CA ALA A 99 7.65 48.64 16.05
C ALA A 99 8.57 49.40 15.09
N GLY A 100 8.02 50.30 14.30
CA GLY A 100 8.78 51.18 13.43
C GLY A 100 8.39 52.65 13.64
N ARG A 101 9.41 53.41 14.05
CA ARG A 101 9.61 54.88 14.03
C ARG A 101 8.60 55.78 14.75
#